data_AF-A0A8S0ZVR6-F1
#
_entry.id   AF-A0A8S0ZVR6-F1
#
_cell.length_a   1.000
_cell.length_b   1.000
_cell.length_c   1.000
_cell.angle_alpha   90.00
_cell.angle_beta   90.00
_cell.angle_gamma   90.00
#
_symmetry.space_group_name_H-M   'P 1'
#
loop_
_entity.id
_entity.type
_entity.pdbx_description
1 polymer ?
#
loop_
_entity_poly.entity_id
_entity_poly.type
_entity_poly.pdbx_seq_one_letter_code
_entity_poly.pdbx_strand_id
1 'polypeptide(L)'
;MKNIDTSGVVTKKLKEICPAYKKSPSVDVADLVGNWMTVFTQPEAIDCFTVHIRATTEMEREIYTTKYGNFSSSVDWSRCFLQVGTPLGKHFLQGNGTESGLMENIIIFEDKPGEYQLQNATADQWMVYGHRGSEVLITRDCSGETAAAFARAHYWPKFQELGAIFHRSGIAIHANKNTLCQPKGACNKKCVETPRFNRKGSIQKLNKFQVP
;
A
#
# COMPACT_ATOMS: atom_id res chain seq x y z
N MET A 1 13.06 -23.84 -17.44
CA MET A 1 13.65 -24.08 -16.11
C MET A 1 15.09 -23.57 -16.12
N LYS A 2 15.51 -22.83 -15.07
CA LYS A 2 16.83 -22.21 -14.80
C LYS A 2 17.14 -20.96 -15.65
N ASN A 3 17.61 -19.82 -15.13
CA ASN A 3 18.45 -19.54 -13.96
C ASN A 3 17.99 -18.32 -13.13
N ILE A 4 18.11 -18.47 -11.80
CA ILE A 4 18.31 -17.38 -10.85
C ILE A 4 19.74 -16.88 -11.07
N ASP A 5 19.92 -15.59 -11.33
CA ASP A 5 21.26 -14.98 -11.40
C ASP A 5 21.46 -14.03 -10.21
N THR A 6 22.46 -14.37 -9.40
CA THR A 6 22.87 -13.77 -8.13
C THR A 6 23.77 -12.53 -8.30
N SER A 7 23.79 -11.88 -9.46
CA SER A 7 24.75 -10.80 -9.72
C SER A 7 24.13 -9.56 -10.39
N GLY A 8 23.80 -8.53 -9.58
CA GLY A 8 23.72 -7.12 -10.02
C GLY A 8 22.61 -6.66 -11.00
N VAL A 9 21.97 -7.55 -11.77
CA VAL A 9 21.01 -7.19 -12.84
C VAL A 9 19.65 -6.73 -12.29
N VAL A 10 19.30 -7.12 -11.06
CA VAL A 10 18.05 -6.72 -10.39
C VAL A 10 17.97 -5.20 -10.15
N THR A 11 19.09 -4.47 -10.18
CA THR A 11 19.12 -3.05 -9.78
C THR A 11 18.72 -2.05 -10.85
N LYS A 12 18.96 -2.30 -12.15
CA LYS A 12 18.59 -1.34 -13.22
C LYS A 12 17.09 -1.34 -13.49
N LYS A 13 16.51 -2.53 -13.69
CA LYS A 13 15.07 -2.69 -13.98
C LYS A 13 14.18 -2.25 -12.82
N LEU A 14 14.59 -2.50 -11.57
CA LEU A 14 13.83 -2.01 -10.40
C LEU A 14 13.89 -0.49 -10.24
N LYS A 15 15.02 0.15 -10.56
CA LYS A 15 15.13 1.62 -10.52
C LYS A 15 14.39 2.30 -11.67
N GLU A 16 14.25 1.62 -12.81
CA GLU A 16 13.42 2.08 -13.92
C GLU A 16 11.93 2.05 -13.56
N ILE A 17 11.46 0.99 -12.89
CA ILE A 17 10.08 0.88 -12.39
C ILE A 17 9.87 1.79 -11.17
N CYS A 18 10.88 1.86 -10.30
CA CYS A 18 10.80 2.49 -8.99
C CYS A 18 12.07 3.27 -8.66
N PRO A 19 12.18 4.54 -9.10
CA PRO A 19 13.40 5.35 -8.93
C PRO A 19 13.86 5.48 -7.47
N ALA A 20 12.91 5.57 -6.54
CA ALA A 20 13.17 5.70 -5.11
C ALA A 20 13.19 4.35 -4.36
N TYR A 21 13.26 3.22 -5.06
CA TYR A 21 13.27 1.87 -4.46
C TYR A 21 14.30 1.75 -3.34
N LYS A 22 13.88 1.17 -2.20
CA LYS A 22 14.76 0.86 -1.07
C LYS A 22 14.84 -0.63 -0.88
N LYS A 23 16.03 -1.16 -0.63
CA LYS A 23 16.13 -2.59 -0.29
C LYS A 23 15.48 -2.81 1.08
N SER A 24 14.48 -3.67 1.13
CA SER A 24 13.76 -4.06 2.36
C SER A 24 13.88 -5.57 2.57
N PRO A 25 13.53 -6.07 3.78
CA PRO A 25 13.31 -7.50 3.97
C PRO A 25 12.30 -8.05 2.97
N SER A 26 12.44 -9.34 2.68
CA SER A 26 11.49 -10.09 1.86
C SER A 26 10.09 -10.00 2.45
N VAL A 27 9.09 -9.63 1.65
CA VAL A 27 7.67 -9.69 2.04
C VAL A 27 7.00 -10.85 1.34
N ASP A 28 6.44 -11.79 2.11
CA ASP A 28 5.49 -12.78 1.60
C ASP A 28 4.13 -12.10 1.39
N VAL A 29 3.44 -12.41 0.30
CA VAL A 29 2.07 -11.94 0.06
C VAL A 29 1.13 -12.34 1.20
N ALA A 30 1.38 -13.47 1.86
CA ALA A 30 0.62 -13.92 3.02
C ALA A 30 0.75 -12.96 4.22
N ASP A 31 1.90 -12.31 4.40
CA ASP A 31 2.13 -11.36 5.49
C ASP A 31 1.27 -10.10 5.35
N LEU A 32 0.89 -9.77 4.11
CA LEU A 32 0.05 -8.62 3.79
C LEU A 32 -1.43 -8.87 4.08
N VAL A 33 -1.88 -10.12 4.15
CA VAL A 33 -3.30 -10.46 4.27
C VAL A 33 -3.89 -10.01 5.62
N GLY A 34 -5.10 -9.46 5.60
CA GLY A 34 -5.93 -9.16 6.74
C GLY A 34 -6.32 -7.68 6.85
N ASN A 35 -6.80 -7.29 8.02
CA ASN A 35 -7.22 -5.92 8.31
C ASN A 35 -6.05 -5.09 8.82
N TRP A 36 -5.90 -3.88 8.28
CA TRP A 36 -4.86 -2.93 8.65
C TRP A 36 -5.45 -1.54 8.81
N MET A 37 -5.21 -0.93 9.96
CA MET A 37 -5.67 0.42 10.28
C MET A 37 -4.56 1.41 10.01
N THR A 38 -4.85 2.50 9.30
CA THR A 38 -3.88 3.57 9.08
C THR A 38 -3.49 4.18 10.42
N VAL A 39 -2.19 4.26 10.69
CA VAL A 39 -1.62 4.89 11.90
C VAL A 39 -0.84 6.16 11.56
N PHE A 40 -0.32 6.25 10.34
CA PHE A 40 0.42 7.40 9.85
C PHE A 40 0.26 7.56 8.34
N THR A 41 0.16 8.79 7.86
CA THR A 41 0.24 9.10 6.42
C THR A 41 1.12 10.32 6.18
N GLN A 42 1.76 10.35 5.02
CA GLN A 42 2.37 11.56 4.46
C GLN A 42 2.21 11.56 2.93
N PRO A 43 1.88 12.72 2.32
CA PRO A 43 1.54 13.99 2.98
C PRO A 43 0.23 13.90 3.79
N GLU A 44 -0.02 14.89 4.68
CA GLU A 44 -1.20 14.99 5.57
C GLU A 44 -2.56 14.88 4.84
N ALA A 45 -2.56 15.08 3.52
CA ALA A 45 -3.73 15.05 2.66
C ALA A 45 -4.46 13.69 2.60
N ILE A 46 -3.88 12.61 3.15
CA ILE A 46 -4.47 11.28 3.15
C ILE A 46 -5.24 11.08 4.47
N ASP A 47 -6.57 10.99 4.36
CA ASP A 47 -7.46 10.65 5.48
C ASP A 47 -7.10 9.31 6.14
N CYS A 48 -7.52 9.11 7.38
CA CYS A 48 -7.34 7.84 8.06
C CYS A 48 -8.41 6.82 7.63
N PHE A 49 -7.97 5.68 7.08
CA PHE A 49 -8.85 4.59 6.67
C PHE A 49 -8.35 3.23 7.17
N THR A 50 -9.18 2.21 6.99
CA THR A 50 -8.78 0.82 7.15
C THR A 50 -8.68 0.20 5.77
N VAL A 51 -7.62 -0.58 5.54
CA VAL A 51 -7.52 -1.46 4.37
C VAL A 51 -7.78 -2.90 4.77
N HIS A 52 -8.50 -3.60 3.91
CA HIS A 52 -8.68 -5.03 3.99
C HIS A 52 -7.97 -5.69 2.82
N ILE A 53 -6.88 -6.40 3.10
CA ILE A 53 -6.09 -7.09 2.08
C ILE A 53 -6.45 -8.57 2.13
N ARG A 54 -6.73 -9.18 0.99
CA ARG A 54 -6.99 -10.62 0.88
C ARG A 54 -6.16 -11.23 -0.24
N ALA A 55 -5.83 -12.50 -0.10
CA ALA A 55 -5.33 -13.29 -1.22
C ALA A 55 -6.44 -13.53 -2.25
N THR A 56 -6.07 -13.54 -3.52
CA THR A 56 -6.93 -14.00 -4.61
C THR A 56 -6.68 -15.50 -4.84
N THR A 57 -7.72 -16.22 -5.22
CA THR A 57 -7.60 -17.61 -5.66
C THR A 57 -7.31 -17.68 -7.16
N GLU A 58 -6.86 -18.84 -7.63
CA GLU A 58 -6.64 -19.08 -9.07
C GLU A 58 -7.94 -18.90 -9.88
N MET A 59 -9.03 -19.50 -9.41
CA MET A 59 -10.35 -19.37 -10.01
C MET A 59 -10.82 -17.90 -10.10
N GLU A 60 -10.55 -17.09 -9.08
CA GLU A 60 -10.87 -15.66 -9.13
C GLU A 60 -10.07 -14.91 -10.21
N ARG A 61 -8.77 -15.21 -10.34
CA ARG A 61 -7.91 -14.58 -11.35
C ARG A 61 -8.32 -14.96 -12.78
N GLU A 62 -8.78 -16.18 -12.99
CA GLU A 62 -9.38 -16.61 -14.27
C GLU A 62 -10.65 -15.81 -14.58
N ILE A 63 -11.53 -15.64 -13.60
CA ILE A 63 -12.75 -14.84 -13.74
C ILE A 63 -12.42 -13.38 -14.06
N TYR A 64 -11.39 -12.80 -13.44
CA TYR A 64 -10.98 -11.42 -13.70
C TYR A 64 -10.53 -11.19 -15.13
N THR A 65 -9.83 -12.17 -15.72
CA THR A 65 -9.43 -12.11 -17.13
C THR A 65 -10.64 -11.99 -18.04
N THR A 66 -11.66 -12.80 -17.81
CA THR A 66 -12.90 -12.76 -18.61
C THR A 66 -13.74 -11.52 -18.33
N LYS A 67 -13.80 -11.07 -17.08
CA LYS A 67 -14.64 -9.94 -16.67
C LYS A 67 -14.08 -8.59 -17.08
N TYR A 68 -12.79 -8.36 -16.86
CA TYR A 68 -12.15 -7.06 -17.02
C TYR A 68 -11.32 -6.96 -18.31
N GLY A 69 -10.96 -8.09 -18.92
CA GLY A 69 -9.97 -8.11 -20.00
C GLY A 69 -8.55 -7.86 -19.50
N ASN A 70 -7.59 -7.76 -20.40
CA ASN A 70 -6.16 -7.61 -20.07
C ASN A 70 -5.57 -6.21 -20.35
N PHE A 71 -6.43 -5.24 -20.73
CA PHE A 71 -6.05 -3.86 -21.01
C PHE A 71 -4.82 -3.73 -21.93
N SER A 72 -4.86 -4.38 -23.10
CA SER A 72 -3.74 -4.44 -24.04
C SER A 72 -2.46 -5.04 -23.43
N SER A 73 -2.63 -6.12 -22.65
CA SER A 73 -1.55 -6.80 -21.91
C SER A 73 -0.87 -5.98 -20.82
N SER A 74 -1.46 -4.84 -20.42
CA SER A 74 -0.98 -4.05 -19.28
C SER A 74 -1.22 -4.77 -17.94
N VAL A 75 -2.22 -5.65 -17.89
CA VAL A 75 -2.55 -6.44 -16.69
C VAL A 75 -2.35 -7.93 -16.97
N ASP A 76 -1.52 -8.56 -16.15
CA ASP A 76 -1.33 -10.01 -16.06
C ASP A 76 -2.04 -10.53 -14.81
N TRP A 77 -3.29 -10.96 -15.00
CA TRP A 77 -4.13 -11.43 -13.90
C TRP A 77 -3.54 -12.62 -13.15
N SER A 78 -2.70 -13.45 -13.78
CA SER A 78 -2.05 -14.59 -13.13
C SER A 78 -1.10 -14.15 -12.01
N ARG A 79 -0.67 -12.89 -12.02
CA ARG A 79 0.25 -12.24 -11.08
C ARG A 79 -0.45 -11.35 -10.06
N CYS A 80 -1.78 -11.23 -10.12
CA CYS A 80 -2.59 -10.43 -9.21
C CYS A 80 -2.96 -11.21 -7.95
N PHE A 81 -1.99 -11.48 -7.07
CA PHE A 81 -2.16 -12.35 -5.90
C PHE A 81 -2.96 -11.72 -4.74
N LEU A 82 -3.06 -10.40 -4.70
CA LEU A 82 -3.73 -9.68 -3.62
C LEU A 82 -4.82 -8.77 -4.17
N GLN A 83 -5.93 -8.69 -3.43
CA GLN A 83 -6.95 -7.68 -3.60
C GLN A 83 -6.99 -6.81 -2.34
N VAL A 84 -6.99 -5.50 -2.52
CA VAL A 84 -7.10 -4.50 -1.47
C VAL A 84 -8.47 -3.87 -1.53
N GLY A 85 -9.23 -3.99 -0.44
CA GLY A 85 -10.48 -3.28 -0.21
C GLY A 85 -10.23 -2.03 0.62
N THR A 86 -10.73 -0.90 0.14
CA THR A 86 -10.76 0.40 0.83
C THR A 86 -12.20 0.89 0.89
N PRO A 87 -12.52 1.95 1.67
CA PRO A 87 -13.86 2.54 1.67
C PRO A 87 -14.35 3.04 0.30
N LEU A 88 -13.42 3.33 -0.62
CA LEU A 88 -13.72 3.91 -1.93
C LEU A 88 -13.82 2.84 -3.02
N GLY A 89 -13.22 1.67 -2.80
CA GLY A 89 -13.32 0.59 -3.77
C GLY A 89 -12.30 -0.50 -3.57
N LYS A 90 -12.19 -1.34 -4.61
CA LYS A 90 -11.29 -2.48 -4.66
C LYS A 90 -10.24 -2.24 -5.74
N HIS A 91 -9.00 -2.59 -5.45
CA HIS A 91 -7.92 -2.67 -6.44
C HIS A 91 -7.12 -3.94 -6.22
N PHE A 92 -6.29 -4.29 -7.19
CA PHE A 92 -5.49 -5.52 -7.17
C PHE A 92 -4.01 -5.16 -7.17
N LEU A 93 -3.19 -5.99 -6.52
CA LEU A 93 -1.74 -5.83 -6.52
C LEU A 93 -1.14 -6.90 -7.44
N GLN A 94 -0.55 -6.44 -8.53
CA GLN A 94 0.19 -7.26 -9.47
C GLN A 94 1.67 -7.31 -9.07
N GLY A 95 2.22 -8.51 -8.95
CA GLY A 95 3.62 -8.70 -8.59
C GLY A 95 4.15 -10.05 -9.04
N ASN A 96 5.46 -10.23 -9.01
CA ASN A 96 6.07 -11.50 -9.41
C ASN A 96 6.00 -12.59 -8.32
N GLY A 97 5.24 -12.36 -7.25
CA GLY A 97 5.14 -13.27 -6.11
C GLY A 97 6.41 -13.41 -5.27
N THR A 98 7.45 -12.59 -5.52
CA THR A 98 8.72 -12.65 -4.79
C THR A 98 9.02 -11.39 -3.98
N GLU A 99 9.43 -11.63 -2.74
CA GLU A 99 10.21 -10.91 -1.72
C GLU A 99 10.43 -9.38 -1.82
N SER A 100 10.61 -8.76 -2.98
CA SER A 100 11.06 -7.36 -3.06
C SER A 100 10.05 -6.31 -2.57
N GLY A 101 8.80 -6.72 -2.33
CA GLY A 101 7.71 -5.83 -1.87
C GLY A 101 7.21 -4.86 -2.92
N LEU A 102 7.77 -4.84 -4.13
CA LEU A 102 7.33 -3.97 -5.22
C LEU A 102 6.12 -4.56 -5.93
N MET A 103 5.01 -3.84 -5.93
CA MET A 103 3.75 -4.29 -6.52
C MET A 103 3.09 -3.16 -7.32
N GLU A 104 2.58 -3.51 -8.50
CA GLU A 104 1.82 -2.60 -9.35
C GLU A 104 0.36 -2.55 -8.89
N ASN A 105 -0.17 -1.34 -8.74
CA ASN A 105 -1.56 -1.13 -8.37
C ASN A 105 -2.45 -1.18 -9.61
N ILE A 106 -3.30 -2.19 -9.69
CA ILE A 106 -4.29 -2.36 -10.75
C ILE A 106 -5.62 -1.82 -10.25
N ILE A 107 -5.94 -0.59 -10.63
CA ILE A 107 -7.16 0.11 -10.25
C ILE A 107 -8.07 0.16 -11.47
N ILE A 108 -9.25 -0.43 -11.33
CA ILE A 108 -10.24 -0.52 -12.41
C ILE A 108 -11.50 0.22 -11.98
N PHE A 109 -12.03 1.03 -12.88
CA PHE A 109 -13.32 1.69 -12.71
C PHE A 109 -14.23 1.35 -13.89
N GLU A 110 -15.53 1.40 -13.65
CA GLU A 110 -16.56 1.13 -14.65
C GLU A 110 -17.10 2.47 -15.15
N ASP A 111 -16.90 2.77 -16.43
CA ASP A 111 -17.37 4.02 -17.05
C ASP A 111 -18.82 3.88 -17.52
N LYS A 112 -19.15 2.72 -18.08
CA LYS A 112 -20.52 2.30 -18.43
C LYS A 112 -20.73 0.85 -18.01
N PRO A 113 -21.98 0.39 -17.84
CA PRO A 113 -22.25 -1.01 -17.51
C PRO A 113 -21.51 -1.99 -18.43
N GLY A 114 -20.59 -2.77 -17.86
CA GLY A 114 -19.74 -3.74 -18.58
C GLY A 114 -18.52 -3.15 -19.30
N GLU A 115 -18.32 -1.84 -19.28
CA GLU A 115 -17.15 -1.16 -19.85
C GLU A 115 -16.19 -0.72 -18.73
N TYR A 116 -15.08 -1.45 -18.61
CA TYR A 116 -14.06 -1.21 -17.60
C TYR A 116 -12.87 -0.44 -18.18
N GLN A 117 -12.35 0.51 -17.40
CA GLN A 117 -11.14 1.27 -17.72
C GLN A 117 -10.08 1.06 -16.65
N LEU A 118 -8.82 1.02 -17.08
CA LEU A 118 -7.66 0.94 -16.21
C LEU A 118 -7.18 2.35 -15.88
N GLN A 119 -7.08 2.66 -14.59
CA GLN A 119 -6.43 3.88 -14.15
C GLN A 119 -4.92 3.71 -14.16
N ASN A 120 -4.20 4.65 -14.78
CA ASN A 120 -2.75 4.68 -14.72
C ASN A 120 -2.27 4.96 -13.29
N ALA A 121 -1.70 3.95 -12.66
CA ALA A 121 -1.07 4.02 -11.35
C ALA A 121 0.37 3.55 -11.41
N THR A 122 1.21 4.09 -10.53
CA THR A 122 2.59 3.61 -10.38
C THR A 122 2.63 2.39 -9.48
N ALA A 123 3.70 1.62 -9.59
CA ALA A 123 4.04 0.65 -8.57
C ALA A 123 4.29 1.35 -7.22
N ASP A 124 3.97 0.63 -6.15
CA ASP A 124 4.30 1.00 -4.78
C ASP A 124 5.15 -0.09 -4.15
N GLN A 125 5.95 0.31 -3.17
CA GLN A 125 6.75 -0.60 -2.37
C GLN A 125 6.08 -0.85 -1.02
N TRP A 126 5.76 -2.12 -0.77
CA TRP A 126 5.15 -2.63 0.45
C TRP A 126 6.20 -3.32 1.32
N MET A 127 6.18 -3.07 2.62
CA MET A 127 7.14 -3.59 3.60
C MET A 127 6.43 -3.92 4.91
N VAL A 128 6.75 -5.07 5.52
CA VAL A 128 6.23 -5.43 6.85
C VAL A 128 7.38 -5.40 7.85
N TYR A 129 7.18 -4.73 8.98
CA TYR A 129 8.12 -4.68 10.09
C TYR A 129 7.46 -5.13 11.39
N GLY A 130 8.27 -5.60 12.34
CA GLY A 130 7.82 -6.00 13.67
C GLY A 130 7.72 -7.51 13.83
N HIS A 131 7.17 -7.93 14.96
CA HIS A 131 6.94 -9.34 15.29
C HIS A 131 5.46 -9.67 15.17
N ARG A 132 5.13 -10.96 15.25
CA ARG A 132 3.75 -11.43 15.18
C ARG A 132 2.89 -10.76 16.25
N GLY A 133 1.84 -10.04 15.85
CA GLY A 133 0.95 -9.28 16.72
C GLY A 133 1.39 -7.84 17.02
N SER A 134 2.52 -7.39 16.47
CA SER A 134 2.97 -5.99 16.51
C SER A 134 3.45 -5.53 15.13
N GLU A 135 2.89 -6.11 14.07
CA GLU A 135 3.30 -5.79 12.71
C GLU A 135 2.87 -4.38 12.30
N VAL A 136 3.77 -3.71 11.59
CA VAL A 136 3.53 -2.45 10.92
C VAL A 136 3.75 -2.66 9.44
N LEU A 137 2.70 -2.46 8.66
CA LEU A 137 2.73 -2.43 7.22
C LEU A 137 3.06 -1.03 6.75
N ILE A 138 4.11 -0.87 5.95
CA ILE A 138 4.47 0.36 5.28
C ILE A 138 4.21 0.20 3.79
N THR A 139 3.57 1.20 3.20
CA THR A 139 3.56 1.39 1.75
C THR A 139 4.18 2.74 1.42
N ARG A 140 4.88 2.82 0.30
CA ARG A 140 5.41 4.08 -0.24
C ARG A 140 5.33 4.07 -1.75
N ASP A 141 5.15 5.25 -2.32
CA ASP A 141 5.24 5.38 -3.76
C ASP A 141 6.70 5.29 -4.24
N CYS A 142 6.82 4.98 -5.53
CA CYS A 142 8.09 4.90 -6.22
C CYS A 142 8.73 6.25 -6.54
N SER A 143 7.98 7.35 -6.40
CA SER A 143 8.49 8.73 -6.40
C SER A 143 9.17 9.11 -5.08
N GLY A 144 8.84 8.43 -3.97
CA GLY A 144 9.29 8.77 -2.62
C GLY A 144 8.62 9.99 -2.01
N GLU A 145 7.49 10.43 -2.56
CA GLU A 145 6.74 11.60 -2.11
C GLU A 145 5.64 11.24 -1.13
N THR A 146 5.11 10.02 -1.23
CA THR A 146 3.98 9.56 -0.43
C THR A 146 4.30 8.26 0.29
N ALA A 147 3.84 8.15 1.53
CA ALA A 147 3.97 6.95 2.34
C ALA A 147 2.83 6.84 3.35
N ALA A 148 2.43 5.61 3.65
CA ALA A 148 1.48 5.33 4.71
C ALA A 148 1.98 4.16 5.56
N ALA A 149 1.65 4.21 6.84
CA ALA A 149 1.84 3.12 7.78
C ALA A 149 0.51 2.65 8.31
N PHE A 150 0.40 1.33 8.44
CA PHE A 150 -0.76 0.67 8.98
C PHE A 150 -0.35 -0.33 10.06
N ALA A 151 -1.23 -0.54 11.03
CA ALA A 151 -1.04 -1.51 12.09
C ALA A 151 -2.28 -2.40 12.23
N ARG A 152 -2.13 -3.56 12.88
CA ARG A 152 -3.27 -4.41 13.26
C ARG A 152 -4.07 -3.73 14.37
N ALA A 153 -5.38 -3.99 14.44
CA ALA A 153 -6.27 -3.31 15.40
C ALA A 153 -5.88 -3.48 16.88
N HIS A 154 -5.20 -4.58 17.25
CA HIS A 154 -4.76 -4.84 18.62
C HIS A 154 -3.43 -4.19 18.98
N TYR A 155 -2.77 -3.52 18.04
CA TYR A 155 -1.45 -2.93 18.23
C TYR A 155 -1.41 -1.50 17.68
N TRP A 156 -1.02 -0.56 18.54
CA TRP A 156 -0.88 0.84 18.18
C TRP A 156 0.58 1.30 18.39
N PRO A 157 1.38 1.44 17.32
CA PRO A 157 2.80 1.78 17.44
C PRO A 157 2.97 3.19 18.02
N LYS A 158 4.01 3.35 18.84
CA LYS A 158 4.38 4.69 19.35
C LYS A 158 5.00 5.51 18.22
N PHE A 159 4.91 6.84 18.32
CA PHE A 159 5.53 7.73 17.32
C PHE A 159 7.04 7.48 17.13
N GLN A 160 7.78 7.24 18.22
CA GLN A 160 9.21 6.91 18.16
C GLN A 160 9.49 5.61 17.39
N GLU A 161 8.61 4.63 17.53
CA GLU A 161 8.70 3.33 16.85
C GLU A 161 8.40 3.48 15.35
N LEU A 162 7.36 4.25 15.00
CA LEU A 162 7.11 4.67 13.63
C LEU A 162 8.34 5.41 13.07
N GLY A 163 8.92 6.35 13.80
CA GLY A 163 10.15 7.04 13.41
C GLY A 163 11.29 6.08 13.05
N ALA A 164 11.52 5.06 13.88
CA ALA A 164 12.53 4.05 13.61
C ALA A 164 12.19 3.18 12.37
N ILE A 165 10.94 2.81 12.17
CA ILE A 165 10.48 2.03 11.00
C ILE A 165 10.64 2.85 9.71
N PHE A 166 10.23 4.11 9.71
CA PHE A 166 10.37 5.01 8.56
C PHE A 166 11.83 5.23 8.20
N HIS A 167 12.70 5.45 9.20
CA HIS A 167 14.13 5.55 9.01
C HIS A 167 14.71 4.30 8.34
N ARG A 168 14.38 3.09 8.84
CA ARG A 168 14.80 1.82 8.23
C ARG A 168 14.25 1.61 6.83
N SER A 169 13.05 2.12 6.56
CA SER A 169 12.40 2.09 5.24
C SER A 169 12.98 3.11 4.27
N GLY A 170 13.96 3.93 4.69
CA GLY A 170 14.54 4.99 3.88
C GLY A 170 13.52 6.07 3.50
N ILE A 171 12.57 6.34 4.39
CA ILE A 171 11.54 7.36 4.25
C ILE A 171 11.81 8.46 5.28
N ALA A 172 11.97 9.70 4.81
CA ALA A 172 12.06 10.86 5.71
C ALA A 172 10.65 11.24 6.18
N ILE A 173 10.48 11.43 7.49
CA ILE A 173 9.23 11.95 8.06
C ILE A 173 9.23 13.47 7.93
N HIS A 174 8.23 14.02 7.24
CA HIS A 174 8.07 15.47 7.10
C HIS A 174 7.28 16.03 8.29
N ALA A 175 7.93 16.78 9.19
CA ALA A 175 7.34 17.27 10.45
C ALA A 175 5.99 18.01 10.31
N ASN A 176 5.78 18.73 9.20
CA ASN A 176 4.58 19.57 8.98
C ASN A 176 3.69 19.08 7.81
N LYS A 177 3.88 17.85 7.36
CA LYS A 177 3.11 17.26 6.25
C LYS A 177 2.79 15.79 6.54
N ASN A 178 2.35 15.49 7.76
CA ASN A 178 1.97 14.15 8.14
C ASN A 178 0.70 14.15 8.99
N THR A 179 -0.04 13.05 8.94
CA THR A 179 -1.19 12.80 9.80
C THR A 179 -0.88 11.61 10.69
N LEU A 180 -0.99 11.79 12.01
CA LEU A 180 -1.11 10.67 12.94
C LEU A 180 -2.58 10.33 13.10
N CYS A 181 -2.94 9.14 12.67
CA CYS A 181 -4.28 8.63 12.90
C CYS A 181 -4.42 8.27 14.39
N GLN A 182 -5.62 8.42 14.94
CA GLN A 182 -5.95 7.89 16.26
C GLN A 182 -7.11 6.91 16.11
N PRO A 183 -7.13 5.81 16.87
CA PRO A 183 -8.24 4.86 16.81
C PRO A 183 -9.51 5.54 17.35
N LYS A 184 -10.51 5.74 16.49
CA LYS A 184 -11.84 6.16 16.92
C LYS A 184 -12.46 5.01 17.73
N GLY A 185 -12.35 5.07 19.06
CA GLY A 185 -13.05 4.15 19.97
C GLY A 185 -12.18 3.34 20.93
N ALA A 186 -10.85 3.43 20.89
CA ALA A 186 -9.96 2.72 21.83
C ALA A 186 -9.43 3.61 22.97
N CYS A 187 -10.24 4.54 23.47
CA CYS A 187 -9.86 5.37 24.61
C CYS A 187 -10.76 5.10 25.83
N ASN A 188 -10.54 3.97 26.50
CA ASN A 188 -10.94 3.82 27.89
C ASN A 188 -9.81 4.34 28.78
N LYS A 189 -9.94 5.63 29.13
CA LYS A 189 -9.18 6.38 30.15
C LYS A 189 -7.68 6.59 29.85
N LYS A 190 -7.34 7.85 29.50
CA LYS A 190 -6.00 8.48 29.40
C LYS A 190 -5.34 8.54 28.01
N CYS A 191 -6.06 9.02 26.99
CA CYS A 191 -5.40 9.66 25.86
C CYS A 191 -5.31 11.16 26.16
N VAL A 192 -4.10 11.68 26.35
CA VAL A 192 -3.85 13.11 26.50
C VAL A 192 -4.22 13.78 25.17
N GLU A 193 -5.24 14.63 25.20
CA GLU A 193 -5.67 15.40 24.05
C GLU A 193 -4.53 16.32 23.59
N THR A 194 -4.20 16.27 22.30
CA THR A 194 -3.44 17.33 21.62
C THR A 194 -4.33 17.96 20.55
N PRO A 195 -4.17 19.26 20.30
CA PRO A 195 -5.26 20.11 19.84
C PRO A 195 -5.64 19.86 18.38
N ARG A 196 -6.95 19.87 18.13
CA ARG A 196 -7.55 19.82 16.79
C ARG A 196 -7.25 21.11 16.03
N PHE A 197 -6.61 21.01 14.87
CA PHE A 197 -6.61 22.09 13.88
C PHE A 197 -7.61 21.81 12.77
N ASN A 198 -8.54 22.74 12.62
CA ASN A 198 -9.49 22.85 11.52
C ASN A 198 -8.80 23.51 10.32
N ARG A 199 -8.93 22.97 9.10
CA ARG A 199 -9.55 23.63 7.92
C ARG A 199 -9.23 22.96 6.58
N LYS A 200 -10.28 22.94 5.76
CA LYS A 200 -10.43 22.76 4.31
C LYS A 200 -9.18 23.07 3.46
N GLY A 201 -8.86 22.19 2.51
CA GLY A 201 -8.01 22.51 1.36
C GLY A 201 -7.70 21.34 0.40
N SER A 202 -8.20 21.46 -0.83
CA SER A 202 -7.65 20.96 -2.11
C SER A 202 -7.47 19.44 -2.34
N ILE A 203 -8.54 18.84 -2.86
CA ILE A 203 -8.60 17.57 -3.58
C ILE A 203 -7.96 17.79 -4.96
N GLN A 204 -6.74 17.30 -5.20
CA GLN A 204 -6.25 17.13 -6.59
C GLN A 204 -4.98 16.27 -6.77
N LYS A 205 -4.45 15.62 -5.71
CA LYS A 205 -3.29 14.69 -5.85
C LYS A 205 -3.49 13.31 -5.21
N LEU A 206 -4.73 12.94 -4.89
CA LEU A 206 -5.03 11.80 -4.01
C LEU A 206 -5.53 10.53 -4.69
N ASN A 207 -5.64 10.50 -6.03
CA ASN A 207 -6.30 9.42 -6.76
C ASN A 207 -5.61 8.02 -6.69
N LYS A 208 -4.56 7.83 -5.89
CA LYS A 208 -3.88 6.53 -5.71
C LYS A 208 -4.21 5.82 -4.39
N PHE A 209 -4.46 6.59 -3.33
CA PHE A 209 -4.91 6.07 -2.02
C PHE A 209 -6.37 6.37 -1.73
N GLN A 210 -6.95 7.30 -2.51
CA GLN A 210 -8.37 7.56 -2.58
C GLN A 210 -8.80 7.19 -4.00
N VAL A 211 -9.57 6.13 -4.24
CA VAL A 211 -9.94 5.81 -5.62
C VAL A 211 -11.31 5.18 -5.72
N PRO A 212 -12.10 5.58 -6.72
CA PRO A 212 -12.77 6.86 -6.91
C PRO A 212 -14.00 7.03 -6.01
#